data_AF-X5MDV1-F1
#
_entry.id   AF-X5MDV1-F1
#
_cell.length_a   1.000
_cell.length_b   1.000
_cell.length_c   1.000
_cell.angle_alpha   90.00
_cell.angle_beta   90.00
_cell.angle_gamma   90.00
#
_symmetry.space_group_name_H-M   'P 1'
#
loop_
_entity.id
_entity.type
_entity.pdbx_description
1 polymer ?
#
loop_
_entity_poly.entity_id
_entity_poly.type
_entity_poly.pdbx_seq_one_letter_code
_entity_poly.pdbx_strand_id
1 'polypeptide(L)'
;MKSVLRPSTSLVPAVTAILVLGIAATAMAQMRPQARSHTILQSDGTLDRQPATAIPPGTSSFSMQVVGDERIISANGIPDHHVGDFPNSGNPHRISAQRYEFVLDATPTKAGRTTSAQGIPFGIAVSGVVFDPGAAEWYKGQRGPWQYEPLSGAIRLGVDANNAHVQPTGAYHYHGLPTGLMTRLAVGSASHSAIVGWAADGFPIYAKYGYGNPKDPTSPIIEHRSSYTLKDGVRQPVEGNRQGPGGGRQGTIETPGGYYDGTFVADYAYMEGHGTLDECNGTFAVTPDFPNGTYAYFLTADWPVIPRCFAGTPSSSFTSMRPGPQSGPGDRGGPGGNRGSRPDGPPNGDRFGRPPPRF
;
A
#
# COMPACT_ATOMS: atom_id res chain seq x y z
N MET A 1 -42.84 -49.36 72.99
CA MET A 1 -42.53 -48.05 73.59
C MET A 1 -41.03 -47.76 73.46
N LYS A 2 -40.65 -46.86 72.56
CA LYS A 2 -39.62 -45.82 72.70
C LYS A 2 -39.51 -45.08 71.36
N SER A 3 -39.60 -43.77 71.44
CA SER A 3 -39.55 -42.84 70.32
C SER A 3 -38.15 -42.78 69.72
N VAL A 4 -38.02 -42.30 68.48
CA VAL A 4 -37.16 -41.15 68.10
C VAL A 4 -37.65 -40.60 66.76
N LEU A 5 -37.98 -39.30 66.77
CA LEU A 5 -38.30 -38.45 65.63
C LEU A 5 -37.05 -38.11 64.80
N ARG A 6 -37.19 -38.00 63.46
CA ARG A 6 -36.43 -37.05 62.63
C ARG A 6 -37.31 -36.53 61.49
N PRO A 7 -37.35 -35.21 61.21
CA PRO A 7 -38.28 -34.63 60.25
C PRO A 7 -37.65 -34.35 58.88
N SER A 8 -38.54 -34.27 57.88
CA SER A 8 -38.53 -33.39 56.69
C SER A 8 -37.35 -33.44 55.71
N THR A 9 -37.63 -33.62 54.41
CA THR A 9 -37.71 -32.48 53.47
C THR A 9 -38.14 -32.96 52.07
N SER A 10 -39.03 -32.18 51.46
CA SER A 10 -39.56 -32.36 50.10
C SER A 10 -38.57 -31.75 49.11
N LEU A 11 -38.23 -32.47 48.04
CA LEU A 11 -37.38 -31.99 46.94
C LEU A 11 -38.27 -31.64 45.74
N VAL A 12 -38.42 -30.35 45.48
CA VAL A 12 -38.90 -29.78 44.21
C VAL A 12 -37.68 -29.60 43.30
N PRO A 13 -37.69 -30.01 42.02
CA PRO A 13 -36.61 -29.66 41.11
C PRO A 13 -36.81 -28.23 40.59
N ALA A 14 -35.86 -27.35 40.90
CA ALA A 14 -35.79 -26.00 40.34
C ALA A 14 -35.25 -26.07 38.90
N VAL A 15 -36.11 -25.74 37.94
CA VAL A 15 -35.73 -25.35 36.57
C VAL A 15 -34.87 -24.08 36.68
N THR A 16 -33.58 -24.17 36.35
CA THR A 16 -32.69 -23.01 36.32
C THR A 16 -32.34 -22.65 34.88
N ALA A 17 -32.47 -21.35 34.61
CA ALA A 17 -32.47 -20.69 33.31
C ALA A 17 -31.24 -20.96 32.42
N ILE A 18 -31.55 -21.19 31.15
CA ILE A 18 -30.66 -20.98 30.00
C ILE A 18 -30.66 -19.47 29.70
N LEU A 19 -29.50 -18.80 29.75
CA LEU A 19 -28.98 -17.88 28.73
C LEU A 19 -27.72 -17.16 29.28
N VAL A 20 -26.94 -16.59 28.36
CA VAL A 20 -25.72 -15.78 28.55
C VAL A 20 -24.41 -16.57 28.53
N LEU A 21 -24.07 -17.10 27.36
CA LEU A 21 -22.68 -17.37 26.97
C LEU A 21 -22.45 -17.09 25.45
N GLY A 22 -23.14 -16.08 24.91
CA GLY A 22 -23.15 -15.77 23.48
C GLY A 22 -22.53 -14.43 23.08
N ILE A 23 -21.79 -13.73 23.95
CA ILE A 23 -21.26 -12.37 23.63
C ILE A 23 -19.73 -12.34 23.49
N ALA A 24 -19.00 -13.33 24.00
CA ALA A 24 -17.52 -13.29 23.95
C ALA A 24 -16.90 -13.78 22.63
N ALA A 25 -17.61 -14.58 21.82
CA ALA A 25 -17.05 -15.21 20.63
C ALA A 25 -17.11 -14.36 19.34
N THR A 26 -17.93 -13.31 19.29
CA THR A 26 -18.10 -12.47 18.10
C THR A 26 -17.13 -11.29 18.02
N ALA A 27 -16.47 -10.92 19.12
CA ALA A 27 -15.54 -9.78 19.15
C ALA A 27 -14.15 -10.09 18.57
N MET A 28 -13.74 -11.37 18.51
CA MET A 28 -12.40 -11.74 18.01
C MET A 28 -12.32 -11.91 16.50
N ALA A 29 -13.44 -12.06 15.79
CA ALA A 29 -13.48 -12.23 14.35
C ALA A 29 -13.41 -10.91 13.54
N GLN A 30 -13.39 -9.75 14.20
CA GLN A 30 -13.41 -8.43 13.56
C GLN A 30 -12.10 -7.64 13.69
N MET A 31 -11.06 -8.19 14.33
CA MET A 31 -9.78 -7.51 14.42
C MET A 31 -8.99 -7.71 13.13
N ARG A 32 -8.85 -6.62 12.35
CA ARG A 32 -7.86 -6.55 11.27
C ARG A 32 -6.49 -6.96 11.83
N PRO A 33 -5.67 -7.73 11.10
CA PRO A 33 -4.31 -8.05 11.55
C PRO A 33 -3.59 -6.78 12.01
N GLN A 34 -2.97 -6.83 13.19
CA GLN A 34 -2.14 -5.72 13.64
C GLN A 34 -0.98 -5.55 12.66
N ALA A 35 -0.75 -4.31 12.21
CA ALA A 35 0.44 -3.98 11.45
C ALA A 35 1.69 -4.36 12.27
N ARG A 36 2.78 -4.71 11.59
CA ARG A 36 4.05 -4.90 12.29
C ARG A 36 4.43 -3.59 12.99
N SER A 37 5.02 -3.73 14.16
CA SER A 37 5.44 -2.58 14.97
C SER A 37 6.91 -2.28 14.70
N HIS A 38 7.20 -1.05 14.29
CA HIS A 38 8.55 -0.55 14.04
C HIS A 38 8.81 0.73 14.82
N THR A 39 10.07 0.98 15.14
CA THR A 39 10.49 2.17 15.93
C THR A 39 11.58 2.98 15.24
N ILE A 40 11.89 2.69 13.98
CA ILE A 40 12.90 3.42 13.21
C ILE A 40 12.39 4.85 13.00
N LEU A 41 13.21 5.84 13.35
CA LEU A 41 12.84 7.24 13.31
C LEU A 41 13.41 7.97 12.09
N GLN A 42 14.53 7.49 11.54
CA GLN A 42 15.23 8.13 10.44
C GLN A 42 15.77 7.09 9.47
N SER A 43 15.90 7.51 8.22
CA SER A 43 16.56 6.77 7.16
C SER A 43 17.72 7.59 6.62
N ASP A 44 18.78 6.91 6.19
CA ASP A 44 19.85 7.52 5.40
C ASP A 44 19.52 7.54 3.89
N GLY A 45 18.32 7.08 3.51
CA GLY A 45 17.87 6.96 2.13
C GLY A 45 18.41 5.73 1.40
N THR A 46 19.23 4.91 2.06
CA THR A 46 19.82 3.72 1.46
C THR A 46 18.80 2.58 1.43
N LEU A 47 18.41 2.17 0.23
CA LEU A 47 17.50 1.04 0.02
C LEU A 47 18.27 -0.20 -0.48
N ASP A 48 18.31 -1.25 0.34
CA ASP A 48 18.87 -2.57 0.00
C ASP A 48 17.98 -3.31 -1.02
N ARG A 49 18.07 -2.90 -2.29
CA ARG A 49 17.37 -3.55 -3.40
C ARG A 49 18.09 -4.84 -3.80
N GLN A 50 17.34 -5.94 -3.76
CA GLN A 50 17.83 -7.20 -4.29
C GLN A 50 17.92 -7.15 -5.82
N PRO A 51 18.93 -7.77 -6.45
CA PRO A 51 19.03 -7.82 -7.91
C PRO A 51 17.82 -8.56 -8.50
N ALA A 52 17.30 -8.08 -9.63
CA ALA A 52 16.21 -8.72 -10.35
C ALA A 52 16.74 -9.65 -11.45
N THR A 53 17.20 -10.83 -11.06
CA THR A 53 17.83 -11.82 -11.97
C THR A 53 17.05 -13.12 -12.11
N ALA A 54 16.04 -13.33 -11.27
CA ALA A 54 15.23 -14.56 -11.28
C ALA A 54 14.10 -14.47 -12.31
N ILE A 55 13.78 -15.62 -12.92
CA ILE A 55 12.56 -15.76 -13.73
C ILE A 55 11.38 -15.96 -12.76
N PRO A 56 10.30 -15.16 -12.85
CA PRO A 56 9.16 -15.32 -11.97
C PRO A 56 8.47 -16.69 -12.19
N PRO A 57 7.86 -17.28 -11.15
CA PRO A 57 7.18 -18.56 -11.28
C PRO A 57 5.89 -18.43 -12.10
N GLY A 58 5.79 -19.20 -13.19
CA GLY A 58 4.63 -19.21 -14.08
C GLY A 58 4.77 -18.28 -15.28
N THR A 59 3.69 -18.14 -16.04
CA THR A 59 3.65 -17.32 -17.26
C THR A 59 2.82 -16.07 -17.00
N SER A 60 3.32 -14.91 -17.42
CA SER A 60 2.54 -13.67 -17.37
C SER A 60 1.25 -13.80 -18.18
N SER A 61 0.15 -13.31 -17.63
CA SER A 61 -1.15 -13.22 -18.31
C SER A 61 -1.73 -11.85 -18.04
N PHE A 62 -2.01 -11.11 -19.12
CA PHE A 62 -2.70 -9.84 -19.13
C PHE A 62 -3.57 -9.77 -20.38
N SER A 63 -4.84 -9.45 -20.20
CA SER A 63 -5.76 -9.12 -21.29
C SER A 63 -6.55 -7.89 -20.93
N MET A 64 -6.77 -7.03 -21.92
CA MET A 64 -7.58 -5.82 -21.78
C MET A 64 -8.48 -5.71 -22.99
N GLN A 65 -9.76 -5.40 -22.76
CA GLN A 65 -10.71 -5.07 -23.79
C GLN A 65 -11.55 -3.88 -23.37
N VAL A 66 -12.04 -3.13 -24.35
CA VAL A 66 -13.00 -2.05 -24.13
C VAL A 66 -14.34 -2.50 -24.72
N VAL A 67 -15.38 -2.48 -23.89
CA VAL A 67 -16.76 -2.85 -24.26
C VAL A 67 -17.68 -1.73 -23.81
N GLY A 68 -18.18 -0.94 -24.76
CA GLY A 68 -18.89 0.30 -24.43
C GLY A 68 -17.98 1.26 -23.66
N ASP A 69 -18.45 1.73 -22.51
CA ASP A 69 -17.72 2.66 -21.63
C ASP A 69 -16.85 1.94 -20.60
N GLU A 70 -16.75 0.61 -20.66
CA GLU A 70 -15.98 -0.19 -19.70
C GLU A 70 -14.67 -0.70 -20.32
N ARG A 71 -13.56 -0.50 -19.60
CA ARG A 71 -12.30 -1.19 -19.84
C ARG A 71 -12.19 -2.36 -18.86
N ILE A 72 -12.29 -3.57 -19.39
CA ILE A 72 -12.23 -4.83 -18.65
C ILE A 72 -10.81 -5.38 -18.75
N ILE A 73 -10.18 -5.63 -17.60
CA ILE A 73 -8.81 -6.13 -17.50
C ILE A 73 -8.81 -7.43 -16.69
N SER A 74 -8.25 -8.50 -17.26
CA SER A 74 -7.98 -9.75 -16.56
C SER A 74 -6.47 -9.97 -16.50
N ALA A 75 -5.94 -10.30 -15.32
CA ALA A 75 -4.51 -10.50 -15.13
C ALA A 75 -4.19 -11.50 -14.01
N ASN A 76 -2.96 -12.03 -13.99
CA ASN A 76 -2.53 -12.99 -12.97
C ASN A 76 -1.42 -12.51 -12.03
N GLY A 77 -0.98 -11.24 -12.11
CA GLY A 77 0.06 -10.72 -11.21
C GLY A 77 1.47 -11.26 -11.43
N ILE A 78 1.70 -12.07 -12.46
CA ILE A 78 3.04 -12.56 -12.81
C ILE A 78 3.67 -11.60 -13.83
N PRO A 79 4.81 -10.94 -13.51
CA PRO A 79 5.47 -10.05 -14.45
C PRO A 79 6.08 -10.82 -15.63
N ASP A 80 6.25 -10.13 -16.76
CA ASP A 80 6.92 -10.63 -17.96
C ASP A 80 8.40 -10.18 -18.05
N HIS A 81 8.98 -9.83 -16.89
CA HIS A 81 10.38 -9.46 -16.72
C HIS A 81 10.99 -10.18 -15.51
N HIS A 82 12.31 -10.15 -15.38
CA HIS A 82 12.99 -10.73 -14.23
C HIS A 82 12.63 -10.01 -12.92
N VAL A 83 12.64 -10.78 -11.84
CA VAL A 83 12.31 -10.36 -10.47
C VAL A 83 13.45 -10.69 -9.52
N GLY A 84 13.39 -10.18 -8.30
CA GLY A 84 14.26 -10.64 -7.22
C GLY A 84 14.05 -12.11 -6.89
N ASP A 85 15.04 -12.72 -6.24
CA ASP A 85 14.83 -14.02 -5.61
C ASP A 85 13.83 -13.86 -4.46
N PHE A 86 12.69 -14.53 -4.54
CA PHE A 86 11.65 -14.54 -3.51
C PHE A 86 11.33 -15.98 -3.08
N PRO A 87 11.47 -16.33 -1.79
CA PRO A 87 11.75 -15.44 -0.66
C PRO A 87 13.23 -14.99 -0.62
N ASN A 88 13.46 -13.83 0.00
CA ASN A 88 14.79 -13.32 0.33
C ASN A 88 14.86 -12.91 1.81
N SER A 89 16.03 -12.42 2.22
CA SER A 89 16.31 -12.03 3.61
C SER A 89 15.47 -10.86 4.14
N GLY A 90 14.81 -10.09 3.27
CA GLY A 90 13.87 -9.02 3.65
C GLY A 90 12.40 -9.38 3.43
N ASN A 91 12.10 -10.43 2.66
CA ASN A 91 10.75 -10.86 2.33
C ASN A 91 10.61 -12.39 2.32
N PRO A 92 9.87 -13.00 3.26
CA PRO A 92 9.75 -14.46 3.37
C PRO A 92 8.72 -15.09 2.42
N HIS A 93 8.07 -14.31 1.56
CA HIS A 93 6.97 -14.77 0.72
C HIS A 93 7.45 -15.17 -0.69
N ARG A 94 6.71 -16.08 -1.33
CA ARG A 94 6.95 -16.57 -2.70
C ARG A 94 5.93 -15.97 -3.63
N ILE A 95 6.36 -15.59 -4.84
CA ILE A 95 5.44 -15.15 -5.90
C ILE A 95 4.51 -16.31 -6.25
N SER A 96 3.22 -16.03 -6.39
CA SER A 96 2.22 -16.97 -6.92
C SER A 96 1.22 -16.24 -7.80
N ALA A 97 0.64 -16.96 -8.76
CA ALA A 97 -0.38 -16.40 -9.64
C ALA A 97 -1.61 -15.97 -8.83
N GLN A 98 -2.13 -14.80 -9.18
CA GLN A 98 -3.34 -14.21 -8.64
C GLN A 98 -4.48 -14.34 -9.67
N ARG A 99 -5.69 -13.91 -9.30
CA ARG A 99 -6.83 -13.78 -10.21
C ARG A 99 -7.37 -12.36 -10.13
N TYR A 100 -6.91 -11.49 -11.02
CA TYR A 100 -7.33 -10.10 -11.08
C TYR A 100 -8.39 -9.95 -12.18
N GLU A 101 -9.49 -9.30 -11.82
CA GLU A 101 -10.55 -8.88 -12.73
C GLU A 101 -10.90 -7.44 -12.36
N PHE A 102 -10.62 -6.50 -13.25
CA PHE A 102 -10.89 -5.09 -13.06
C PHE A 102 -11.82 -4.57 -14.13
N VAL A 103 -12.71 -3.67 -13.72
CA VAL A 103 -13.60 -2.93 -14.62
C VAL A 103 -13.39 -1.46 -14.35
N LEU A 104 -12.86 -0.75 -15.33
CA LEU A 104 -12.51 0.66 -15.28
C LEU A 104 -13.41 1.45 -16.23
N ASP A 105 -13.60 2.73 -15.95
CA ASP A 105 -14.14 3.66 -16.95
C ASP A 105 -13.16 3.77 -18.12
N ALA A 106 -13.63 3.51 -19.34
CA ALA A 106 -12.83 3.62 -20.56
C ALA A 106 -12.65 5.08 -20.99
N THR A 107 -13.53 5.97 -20.55
CA THR A 107 -13.59 7.41 -20.87
C THR A 107 -13.62 8.25 -19.58
N PRO A 108 -12.62 8.10 -18.70
CA PRO A 108 -12.62 8.70 -17.38
C PRO A 108 -12.67 10.24 -17.45
N THR A 109 -13.33 10.83 -16.46
CA THR A 109 -13.37 12.28 -16.26
C THR A 109 -12.88 12.64 -14.87
N LYS A 110 -12.28 13.84 -14.73
CA LYS A 110 -11.85 14.33 -13.42
C LYS A 110 -13.10 14.53 -12.55
N ALA A 111 -13.03 14.02 -11.32
CA ALA A 111 -14.01 14.33 -10.30
C ALA A 111 -13.79 15.77 -9.80
N GLY A 112 -14.81 16.36 -9.16
CA GLY A 112 -14.69 17.69 -8.56
C GLY A 112 -13.75 17.76 -7.34
N ARG A 113 -13.26 16.61 -6.86
CA ARG A 113 -12.29 16.48 -5.77
C ARG A 113 -11.45 15.22 -5.95
N THR A 114 -10.21 15.26 -5.48
CA THR A 114 -9.34 14.10 -5.48
C THR A 114 -9.73 13.07 -4.42
N THR A 115 -9.47 11.78 -4.67
CA THR A 115 -9.67 10.68 -3.73
C THR A 115 -8.33 10.10 -3.29
N SER A 116 -8.11 9.88 -2.00
CA SER A 116 -6.88 9.25 -1.51
C SER A 116 -6.74 7.80 -2.02
N ALA A 117 -5.54 7.44 -2.49
CA ALA A 117 -5.21 6.06 -2.88
C ALA A 117 -4.84 5.16 -1.69
N GLN A 118 -4.94 5.66 -0.45
CA GLN A 118 -4.45 4.93 0.72
C GLN A 118 -5.15 3.57 0.92
N GLY A 119 -4.35 2.51 0.81
CA GLY A 119 -4.80 1.13 0.95
C GLY A 119 -5.67 0.63 -0.21
N ILE A 120 -5.53 1.23 -1.38
CA ILE A 120 -6.10 0.78 -2.64
C ILE A 120 -4.91 0.71 -3.61
N PRO A 121 -4.68 -0.39 -4.34
CA PRO A 121 -3.69 -0.37 -5.41
C PRO A 121 -4.02 0.78 -6.37
N PHE A 122 -3.04 1.61 -6.68
CA PHE A 122 -3.21 2.79 -7.51
C PHE A 122 -3.65 2.41 -8.94
N GLY A 123 -3.16 1.29 -9.46
CA GLY A 123 -3.50 0.85 -10.80
C GLY A 123 -2.94 -0.53 -11.11
N ILE A 124 -3.13 -0.94 -12.36
CA ILE A 124 -2.64 -2.20 -12.91
C ILE A 124 -1.68 -1.91 -14.06
N ALA A 125 -0.47 -2.45 -13.99
CA ALA A 125 0.50 -2.33 -15.05
C ALA A 125 0.11 -3.20 -16.26
N VAL A 126 0.60 -2.85 -17.44
CA VAL A 126 0.42 -3.65 -18.67
C VAL A 126 1.11 -5.03 -18.59
N SER A 127 2.00 -5.24 -17.61
CA SER A 127 2.54 -6.57 -17.26
C SER A 127 1.60 -7.42 -16.40
N GLY A 128 0.43 -6.89 -15.99
CA GLY A 128 -0.51 -7.55 -15.09
C GLY A 128 -0.16 -7.47 -13.60
N VAL A 129 0.86 -6.70 -13.22
CA VAL A 129 1.28 -6.46 -11.83
C VAL A 129 0.67 -5.15 -11.31
N VAL A 130 0.15 -5.15 -10.09
CA VAL A 130 -0.46 -3.94 -9.52
C VAL A 130 0.58 -2.93 -9.03
N PHE A 131 0.25 -1.64 -9.18
CA PHE A 131 0.93 -0.54 -8.50
C PHE A 131 0.28 -0.38 -7.12
N ASP A 132 1.01 -0.68 -6.04
CA ASP A 132 0.53 -0.51 -4.68
C ASP A 132 1.53 0.37 -3.93
N PRO A 133 1.33 1.71 -3.94
CA PRO A 133 2.35 2.65 -3.50
C PRO A 133 2.58 2.63 -1.98
N GLY A 134 1.61 2.15 -1.19
CA GLY A 134 1.62 2.27 0.26
C GLY A 134 2.07 0.99 0.96
N ALA A 135 2.87 1.12 2.02
CA ALA A 135 3.19 -0.01 2.89
C ALA A 135 2.16 -0.14 4.01
N ALA A 136 1.77 -1.36 4.40
CA ALA A 136 0.94 -1.60 5.59
C ALA A 136 1.73 -1.47 6.91
N GLU A 137 2.58 -0.44 7.02
CA GLU A 137 3.61 -0.30 8.06
C GLU A 137 3.53 1.10 8.68
N TRP A 138 3.36 1.16 9.99
CA TRP A 138 3.21 2.42 10.73
C TRP A 138 4.14 2.45 11.93
N TYR A 139 4.54 3.65 12.34
CA TYR A 139 5.30 3.84 13.57
C TYR A 139 4.57 3.21 14.76
N LYS A 140 5.26 2.32 15.48
CA LYS A 140 4.72 1.52 16.59
C LYS A 140 3.44 0.73 16.25
N GLY A 141 3.23 0.42 14.97
CA GLY A 141 2.01 -0.23 14.48
C GLY A 141 0.76 0.64 14.58
N GLN A 142 0.90 1.94 14.85
CA GLN A 142 -0.22 2.86 15.06
C GLN A 142 -0.66 3.48 13.74
N ARG A 143 -1.77 2.97 13.19
CA ARG A 143 -2.40 3.56 12.01
C ARG A 143 -2.68 5.05 12.21
N GLY A 144 -2.19 5.85 11.27
CA GLY A 144 -2.23 7.31 11.34
C GLY A 144 -1.33 7.94 10.27
N PRO A 145 -0.94 9.22 10.44
CA PRO A 145 -0.13 9.95 9.47
C PRO A 145 1.31 9.40 9.34
N TRP A 146 1.83 8.78 10.39
CA TRP A 146 3.20 8.24 10.43
C TRP A 146 3.30 6.83 9.83
N GLN A 147 2.91 6.73 8.56
CA GLN A 147 3.11 5.54 7.72
C GLN A 147 4.52 5.57 7.12
N TYR A 148 5.26 4.47 7.21
CA TYR A 148 6.58 4.37 6.59
C TYR A 148 6.44 4.45 5.07
N GLU A 149 7.34 5.20 4.43
CA GLU A 149 7.47 5.17 2.98
C GLU A 149 8.21 3.89 2.57
N PRO A 150 7.59 2.98 1.77
CA PRO A 150 8.18 1.68 1.44
C PRO A 150 9.57 1.74 0.82
N LEU A 151 9.88 2.82 0.09
CA LEU A 151 11.18 3.01 -0.58
C LEU A 151 12.17 3.87 0.20
N SER A 152 11.83 4.27 1.42
CA SER A 152 12.71 5.13 2.25
C SER A 152 14.00 4.44 2.68
N GLY A 153 14.03 3.10 2.77
CA GLY A 153 15.11 2.34 3.39
C GLY A 153 14.98 2.15 4.91
N ALA A 154 14.04 2.84 5.56
CA ALA A 154 13.88 2.79 7.02
C ALA A 154 13.46 1.41 7.54
N ILE A 155 12.67 0.68 6.77
CA ILE A 155 12.21 -0.67 7.10
C ILE A 155 12.58 -1.64 5.98
N ARG A 156 13.06 -2.82 6.37
CA ARG A 156 13.47 -3.84 5.41
C ARG A 156 12.25 -4.60 4.87
N LEU A 157 11.79 -4.21 3.69
CA LEU A 157 10.66 -4.86 2.99
C LEU A 157 11.09 -5.95 1.99
N GLY A 158 12.39 -6.11 1.76
CA GLY A 158 12.96 -7.07 0.81
C GLY A 158 12.60 -6.77 -0.64
N VAL A 159 12.59 -5.48 -1.01
CA VAL A 159 12.30 -5.03 -2.37
C VAL A 159 13.41 -5.44 -3.34
N ASP A 160 13.05 -5.67 -4.59
CA ASP A 160 13.99 -5.94 -5.67
C ASP A 160 14.31 -4.69 -6.50
N ALA A 161 15.11 -4.86 -7.55
CA ALA A 161 15.50 -3.80 -8.49
C ALA A 161 14.34 -3.21 -9.32
N ASN A 162 13.15 -3.83 -9.26
CA ASN A 162 11.91 -3.29 -9.84
C ASN A 162 11.12 -2.47 -8.81
N ASN A 163 11.69 -2.18 -7.64
CA ASN A 163 11.01 -1.53 -6.52
C ASN A 163 9.74 -2.28 -6.08
N ALA A 164 9.77 -3.61 -6.17
CA ALA A 164 8.65 -4.46 -5.86
C ALA A 164 9.00 -5.52 -4.83
N HIS A 165 7.97 -6.04 -4.17
CA HIS A 165 8.10 -7.17 -3.28
C HIS A 165 6.80 -7.99 -3.24
N VAL A 166 6.77 -9.04 -2.43
CA VAL A 166 5.69 -10.05 -2.42
C VAL A 166 4.87 -9.96 -1.13
N GLN A 167 3.54 -9.95 -1.26
CA GLN A 167 2.63 -10.02 -0.12
C GLN A 167 2.49 -11.45 0.42
N PRO A 168 1.96 -11.66 1.64
CA PRO A 168 1.67 -13.01 2.16
C PRO A 168 0.77 -13.88 1.26
N THR A 169 -0.04 -13.26 0.40
CA THR A 169 -0.89 -13.93 -0.61
C THR A 169 -0.11 -14.45 -1.82
N GLY A 170 1.16 -14.08 -1.94
CA GLY A 170 2.03 -14.33 -3.10
C GLY A 170 1.93 -13.28 -4.20
N ALA A 171 1.13 -12.22 -4.01
CA ALA A 171 1.05 -11.11 -4.96
C ALA A 171 2.35 -10.29 -4.99
N TYR A 172 3.05 -10.32 -6.12
CA TYR A 172 4.13 -9.38 -6.44
C TYR A 172 3.53 -8.03 -6.85
N HIS A 173 4.08 -6.92 -6.35
CA HIS A 173 3.52 -5.57 -6.59
C HIS A 173 4.60 -4.48 -6.50
N TYR A 174 4.42 -3.41 -7.27
CA TYR A 174 5.35 -2.28 -7.32
C TYR A 174 5.01 -1.22 -6.27
N HIS A 175 6.03 -0.80 -5.51
CA HIS A 175 6.02 0.43 -4.70
C HIS A 175 6.65 1.62 -5.45
N GLY A 176 7.42 1.36 -6.51
CA GLY A 176 8.13 2.38 -7.28
C GLY A 176 8.21 2.10 -8.77
N LEU A 177 9.26 2.64 -9.41
CA LEU A 177 9.49 2.48 -10.85
C LEU A 177 9.71 1.01 -11.19
N PRO A 178 8.87 0.41 -12.06
CA PRO A 178 9.02 -0.99 -12.45
C PRO A 178 10.10 -1.12 -13.52
N THR A 179 11.38 -1.09 -13.11
CA THR A 179 12.55 -1.01 -14.01
C THR A 179 12.53 -2.04 -15.15
N GLY A 180 12.17 -3.29 -14.85
CA GLY A 180 12.05 -4.37 -15.84
C GLY A 180 10.96 -4.11 -16.88
N LEU A 181 9.78 -3.65 -16.44
CA LEU A 181 8.70 -3.23 -17.35
C LEU A 181 9.13 -2.03 -18.20
N MET A 182 9.71 -1.01 -17.58
CA MET A 182 10.19 0.19 -18.28
C MET A 182 11.23 -0.16 -19.36
N THR A 183 12.11 -1.12 -19.07
CA THR A 183 13.09 -1.63 -20.04
C THR A 183 12.38 -2.33 -21.21
N ARG A 184 11.40 -3.20 -20.93
CA ARG A 184 10.61 -3.88 -21.98
C ARG A 184 9.84 -2.90 -22.87
N LEU A 185 9.34 -1.82 -22.30
CA LEU A 185 8.63 -0.76 -23.01
C LEU A 185 9.58 0.29 -23.63
N ALA A 186 10.89 0.07 -23.58
CA ALA A 186 11.92 0.97 -24.11
C ALA A 186 11.77 2.43 -23.63
N VAL A 187 11.40 2.62 -22.35
CA VAL A 187 11.25 3.95 -21.77
C VAL A 187 12.60 4.67 -21.76
N GLY A 188 12.67 5.84 -22.39
CA GLY A 188 13.87 6.67 -22.45
C GLY A 188 13.54 8.13 -22.76
N SER A 189 14.51 9.02 -22.56
CA SER A 189 14.33 10.47 -22.68
C SER A 189 14.16 10.99 -24.11
N ALA A 190 14.33 10.14 -25.12
CA ALA A 190 14.25 10.52 -26.53
C ALA A 190 12.80 10.57 -27.07
N SER A 191 11.83 10.00 -26.36
CA SER A 191 10.44 9.90 -26.80
C SER A 191 9.46 10.03 -25.64
N HIS A 192 8.20 10.33 -25.96
CA HIS A 192 7.11 10.22 -24.99
C HIS A 192 7.05 8.77 -24.45
N SER A 193 6.81 8.61 -23.15
CA SER A 193 6.68 7.28 -22.56
C SER A 193 5.48 6.54 -23.14
N ALA A 194 5.57 5.23 -23.27
CA ALA A 194 4.40 4.39 -23.47
C ALA A 194 3.53 4.34 -22.21
N ILE A 195 2.26 3.96 -22.37
CA ILE A 195 1.39 3.63 -21.24
C ILE A 195 1.99 2.42 -20.50
N VAL A 196 2.30 2.61 -19.22
CA VAL A 196 2.79 1.53 -18.34
C VAL A 196 1.67 0.85 -17.58
N GLY A 197 0.48 1.46 -17.51
CA GLY A 197 -0.68 0.88 -16.88
C GLY A 197 -1.90 1.79 -16.87
N TRP A 198 -2.93 1.36 -16.15
CA TRP A 198 -4.18 2.09 -15.98
C TRP A 198 -4.48 2.26 -14.51
N ALA A 199 -4.80 3.50 -14.11
CA ALA A 199 -5.17 3.82 -12.75
C ALA A 199 -6.56 3.28 -12.41
N ALA A 200 -6.83 3.09 -11.13
CA ALA A 200 -8.11 2.56 -10.66
C ALA A 200 -9.30 3.45 -11.06
N ASP A 201 -9.08 4.74 -11.33
CA ASP A 201 -10.08 5.69 -11.83
C ASP A 201 -10.15 5.78 -13.37
N GLY A 202 -9.46 4.90 -14.08
CA GLY A 202 -9.54 4.73 -15.53
C GLY A 202 -8.53 5.54 -16.34
N PHE A 203 -7.84 6.53 -15.76
CA PHE A 203 -6.86 7.32 -16.50
C PHE A 203 -5.58 6.52 -16.82
N PRO A 204 -4.90 6.82 -17.95
CA PRO A 204 -3.64 6.18 -18.29
C PRO A 204 -2.53 6.59 -17.32
N ILE A 205 -1.62 5.66 -17.07
CA ILE A 205 -0.38 5.87 -16.33
C ILE A 205 0.77 5.76 -17.34
N TYR A 206 1.54 6.83 -17.48
CA TYR A 206 2.79 6.85 -18.23
C TYR A 206 3.99 6.68 -17.28
N ALA A 207 5.15 6.35 -17.83
CA ALA A 207 6.41 6.44 -17.09
C ALA A 207 6.79 7.93 -16.90
N LYS A 208 8.08 8.28 -17.03
CA LYS A 208 8.58 9.60 -16.60
C LYS A 208 8.56 10.67 -17.68
N TYR A 209 8.57 10.30 -18.95
CA TYR A 209 8.78 11.23 -20.07
C TYR A 209 7.49 11.60 -20.79
N GLY A 210 7.32 12.89 -21.05
CA GLY A 210 6.18 13.46 -21.77
C GLY A 210 6.57 14.72 -22.55
N TYR A 211 5.61 15.33 -23.25
CA TYR A 211 5.82 16.58 -23.97
C TYR A 211 5.96 17.76 -23.00
N GLY A 212 6.96 18.61 -23.22
CA GLY A 212 7.25 19.76 -22.37
C GLY A 212 6.12 20.79 -22.33
N ASN A 213 5.45 21.00 -23.46
CA ASN A 213 4.15 21.64 -23.50
C ASN A 213 3.06 20.55 -23.57
N PRO A 214 2.23 20.37 -22.53
CA PRO A 214 1.21 19.34 -22.50
C PRO A 214 0.13 19.48 -23.58
N LYS A 215 0.09 20.58 -24.32
CA LYS A 215 -0.89 20.80 -25.40
C LYS A 215 -0.28 20.76 -26.79
N ASP A 216 1.01 20.46 -26.90
CA ASP A 216 1.76 20.50 -28.16
C ASP A 216 2.67 19.28 -28.31
N PRO A 217 2.31 18.31 -29.19
CA PRO A 217 3.10 17.10 -29.39
C PRO A 217 4.40 17.34 -30.17
N THR A 218 4.63 18.57 -30.65
CA THR A 218 5.89 18.96 -31.31
C THR A 218 6.89 19.58 -30.34
N SER A 219 6.48 19.81 -29.09
CA SER A 219 7.36 20.35 -28.06
C SER A 219 8.42 19.34 -27.62
N PRO A 220 9.55 19.80 -27.05
CA PRO A 220 10.61 18.92 -26.58
C PRO A 220 10.11 17.90 -25.55
N ILE A 221 10.69 16.70 -25.54
CA ILE A 221 10.44 15.71 -24.49
C ILE A 221 11.14 16.17 -23.20
N ILE A 222 10.41 16.10 -22.08
CA ILE A 222 10.93 16.38 -20.74
C ILE A 222 10.70 15.19 -19.82
N GLU A 223 11.49 15.11 -18.75
CA GLU A 223 11.15 14.28 -17.60
C GLU A 223 10.17 15.03 -16.69
N HIS A 224 8.97 14.49 -16.53
CA HIS A 224 8.00 15.02 -15.58
C HIS A 224 8.49 14.83 -14.16
N ARG A 225 8.32 15.87 -13.34
CA ARG A 225 8.75 15.90 -11.94
C ARG A 225 7.57 16.10 -11.02
N SER A 226 7.60 15.41 -9.89
CA SER A 226 6.65 15.64 -8.82
C SER A 226 6.78 17.06 -8.25
N SER A 227 5.66 17.59 -7.78
CA SER A 227 5.58 18.86 -7.06
C SER A 227 5.65 18.69 -5.54
N TYR A 228 6.02 17.50 -5.05
CA TYR A 228 6.23 17.27 -3.63
C TYR A 228 7.67 17.52 -3.20
N THR A 229 7.83 18.04 -2.00
CA THR A 229 9.12 18.35 -1.39
C THR A 229 9.18 17.79 0.02
N LEU A 230 10.38 17.48 0.51
CA LEU A 230 10.56 17.22 1.94
C LEU A 230 10.31 18.51 2.72
N LYS A 231 9.58 18.39 3.82
CA LYS A 231 9.46 19.48 4.80
C LYS A 231 10.84 19.74 5.44
N ASP A 232 11.08 20.95 5.90
CA ASP A 232 12.30 21.28 6.65
C ASP A 232 12.08 21.14 8.16
N GLY A 233 13.15 20.79 8.88
CA GLY A 233 13.19 20.82 10.34
C GLY A 233 12.72 19.53 11.03
N VAL A 234 12.40 19.66 12.33
CA VAL A 234 11.98 18.55 13.20
C VAL A 234 10.51 18.23 12.98
N ARG A 235 10.15 16.94 13.00
CA ARG A 235 8.76 16.49 12.92
C ARG A 235 7.90 17.13 13.99
N GLN A 236 6.83 17.77 13.56
CA GLN A 236 5.88 18.45 14.44
C GLN A 236 4.72 17.52 14.78
N PRO A 237 4.14 17.64 15.99
CA PRO A 237 2.93 16.91 16.35
C PRO A 237 1.82 17.11 15.33
N VAL A 238 1.24 16.00 14.85
CA VAL A 238 0.08 16.04 13.96
C VAL A 238 -1.16 15.77 14.80
N GLU A 239 -2.15 16.65 14.71
CA GLU A 239 -3.45 16.39 15.31
C GLU A 239 -4.14 15.24 14.56
N GLY A 240 -4.64 14.25 15.32
CA GLY A 240 -5.37 13.13 14.76
C GLY A 240 -5.89 12.18 15.83
N ASN A 241 -6.96 11.46 15.50
CA ASN A 241 -7.49 10.41 16.35
C ASN A 241 -6.77 9.10 16.05
N ARG A 242 -6.30 8.40 17.10
CA ARG A 242 -5.88 7.00 17.00
C ARG A 242 -7.03 6.16 16.42
N GLN A 243 -6.82 5.51 15.27
CA GLN A 243 -7.75 4.48 14.80
C GLN A 243 -7.25 3.11 15.26
N GLY A 244 -7.59 2.77 16.50
CA GLY A 244 -7.33 1.44 17.06
C GLY A 244 -8.25 0.38 16.45
N PRO A 245 -7.89 -0.92 16.54
CA PRO A 245 -8.81 -2.01 16.22
C PRO A 245 -9.95 -1.97 17.25
N GLY A 246 -11.13 -1.49 16.85
CA GLY A 246 -12.31 -1.41 17.72
C GLY A 246 -13.06 -0.07 17.76
N GLY A 247 -12.69 0.93 16.95
CA GLY A 247 -13.50 2.17 16.82
C GLY A 247 -13.56 3.06 18.07
N GLY A 248 -12.81 2.74 19.13
CA GLY A 248 -12.70 3.57 20.32
C GLY A 248 -11.74 4.75 20.11
N ARG A 249 -12.22 5.97 20.32
CA ARG A 249 -11.38 7.15 20.54
C ARG A 249 -10.70 7.04 21.92
N GLN A 250 -9.37 6.95 21.97
CA GLN A 250 -8.56 7.68 22.96
C GLN A 250 -7.05 7.51 22.78
N GLY A 251 -6.35 8.64 22.68
CA GLY A 251 -4.90 8.75 22.67
C GLY A 251 -4.41 9.74 21.60
N THR A 252 -3.44 10.58 21.96
CA THR A 252 -2.67 11.38 20.99
C THR A 252 -1.88 10.43 20.09
N ILE A 253 -1.82 10.71 18.80
CA ILE A 253 -0.93 9.99 17.89
C ILE A 253 0.49 10.38 18.28
N GLU A 254 1.29 9.40 18.71
CA GLU A 254 2.69 9.66 19.02
C GLU A 254 3.42 10.10 17.76
N THR A 255 4.07 11.25 17.84
CA THR A 255 4.87 11.77 16.74
C THR A 255 6.28 11.19 16.85
N PRO A 256 6.77 10.47 15.81
CA PRO A 256 8.15 10.05 15.73
C PRO A 256 9.06 11.27 15.90
N GLY A 257 10.11 11.13 16.70
CA GLY A 257 11.17 12.14 16.77
C GLY A 257 11.94 12.25 15.45
N GLY A 258 12.95 13.11 15.43
CA GLY A 258 13.84 13.30 14.28
C GLY A 258 13.35 14.33 13.26
N TYR A 259 14.04 14.39 12.13
CA TYR A 259 13.81 15.35 11.05
C TYR A 259 12.94 14.76 9.95
N TYR A 260 12.24 15.61 9.21
CA TYR A 260 11.61 15.20 7.96
C TYR A 260 12.69 14.77 6.95
N ASP A 261 12.81 13.46 6.71
CA ASP A 261 13.86 12.87 5.88
C ASP A 261 13.33 11.85 4.86
N GLY A 262 12.01 11.71 4.77
CA GLY A 262 11.35 10.78 3.85
C GLY A 262 11.14 9.39 4.43
N THR A 263 11.52 9.14 5.69
CA THR A 263 11.19 7.91 6.42
C THR A 263 9.68 7.66 6.42
N PHE A 264 8.90 8.73 6.59
CA PHE A 264 7.45 8.65 6.60
C PHE A 264 6.85 9.39 5.40
N VAL A 265 5.74 8.88 4.89
CA VAL A 265 4.91 9.54 3.86
C VAL A 265 4.58 10.98 4.27
N ALA A 266 4.30 11.20 5.56
CA ALA A 266 3.97 12.51 6.11
C ALA A 266 5.15 13.50 6.18
N ASP A 267 6.38 13.08 5.83
CA ASP A 267 7.52 13.98 5.74
C ASP A 267 7.47 14.89 4.51
N TYR A 268 6.66 14.53 3.51
CA TYR A 268 6.52 15.28 2.28
C TYR A 268 5.35 16.27 2.34
N ALA A 269 5.46 17.36 1.58
CA ALA A 269 4.41 18.36 1.37
C ALA A 269 4.28 18.69 -0.11
N TYR A 270 3.05 18.82 -0.59
CA TYR A 270 2.78 19.31 -1.94
C TYR A 270 3.08 20.80 -2.01
N MET A 271 3.78 21.22 -3.05
CA MET A 271 4.09 22.61 -3.37
C MET A 271 3.72 22.86 -4.82
N GLU A 272 2.59 23.52 -5.05
CA GLU A 272 2.10 23.83 -6.39
C GLU A 272 3.18 24.53 -7.24
N GLY A 273 3.40 24.01 -8.45
CA GLY A 273 4.38 24.55 -9.40
C GLY A 273 5.86 24.25 -9.10
N HIS A 274 6.17 23.48 -8.05
CA HIS A 274 7.55 23.04 -7.79
C HIS A 274 8.05 22.07 -8.87
N GLY A 275 7.19 21.11 -9.25
CA GLY A 275 7.40 20.19 -10.34
C GLY A 275 6.59 20.56 -11.58
N THR A 276 6.33 19.56 -12.41
CA THR A 276 5.51 19.70 -13.63
C THR A 276 4.12 19.08 -13.48
N LEU A 277 3.85 18.44 -12.35
CA LEU A 277 2.65 17.64 -12.11
C LEU A 277 1.83 18.21 -10.95
N ASP A 278 0.54 17.91 -10.94
CA ASP A 278 -0.38 18.29 -9.87
C ASP A 278 -0.22 17.42 -8.61
N GLU A 279 -1.09 17.62 -7.61
CA GLU A 279 -1.06 16.90 -6.33
C GLU A 279 -1.28 15.40 -6.45
N CYS A 280 -1.83 14.91 -7.58
CA CYS A 280 -1.95 13.48 -7.85
C CYS A 280 -0.86 12.99 -8.81
N ASN A 281 0.23 13.74 -9.00
CA ASN A 281 1.29 13.40 -9.96
C ASN A 281 0.73 13.20 -11.38
N GLY A 282 -0.28 13.99 -11.76
CA GLY A 282 -0.84 13.99 -13.10
C GLY A 282 -0.86 15.35 -13.74
N THR A 283 -1.23 15.38 -15.01
CA THR A 283 -1.48 16.60 -15.77
C THR A 283 -2.39 16.28 -16.95
N PHE A 284 -3.10 17.29 -17.48
CA PHE A 284 -3.70 17.14 -18.80
C PHE A 284 -2.58 17.15 -19.84
N ALA A 285 -2.54 16.17 -20.73
CA ALA A 285 -1.54 16.08 -21.78
C ALA A 285 -2.12 15.49 -23.07
N VAL A 286 -1.74 16.06 -24.21
CA VAL A 286 -1.72 15.36 -25.50
C VAL A 286 -0.65 14.29 -25.44
N THR A 287 -0.94 13.11 -25.99
CA THR A 287 -0.02 11.96 -25.97
C THR A 287 -0.15 11.22 -27.30
N PRO A 288 0.79 10.32 -27.66
CA PRO A 288 0.63 9.47 -28.84
C PRO A 288 -0.70 8.69 -28.85
N ASP A 289 -1.13 8.19 -27.69
CA ASP A 289 -2.37 7.42 -27.52
C ASP A 289 -3.63 8.29 -27.46
N PHE A 290 -3.51 9.54 -26.97
CA PHE A 290 -4.60 10.51 -26.83
C PHE A 290 -4.21 11.84 -27.50
N PRO A 291 -4.31 11.94 -28.84
CA PRO A 291 -3.89 13.13 -29.57
C PRO A 291 -4.78 14.36 -29.29
N ASN A 292 -6.03 14.14 -28.88
CA ASN A 292 -6.94 15.20 -28.42
C ASN A 292 -6.72 15.61 -26.95
N GLY A 293 -5.78 14.93 -26.29
CA GLY A 293 -5.47 15.11 -24.88
C GLY A 293 -6.35 14.32 -23.94
N THR A 294 -5.78 13.99 -22.80
CA THR A 294 -6.45 13.37 -21.66
C THR A 294 -5.75 13.81 -20.38
N TYR A 295 -6.41 13.69 -19.23
CA TYR A 295 -5.68 13.70 -17.97
C TYR A 295 -4.90 12.39 -17.84
N ALA A 296 -3.64 12.47 -17.47
CA ALA A 296 -2.78 11.29 -17.34
C ALA A 296 -1.90 11.41 -16.10
N TYR A 297 -1.62 10.27 -15.50
CA TYR A 297 -0.66 10.14 -14.43
C TYR A 297 0.73 9.84 -14.97
N PHE A 298 1.75 10.31 -14.27
CA PHE A 298 3.14 10.00 -14.57
C PHE A 298 3.81 9.39 -13.35
N LEU A 299 4.53 8.29 -13.56
CA LEU A 299 5.50 7.83 -12.57
C LEU A 299 6.68 8.82 -12.54
N THR A 300 7.27 9.04 -11.37
CA THR A 300 8.36 10.00 -11.20
C THR A 300 9.63 9.34 -10.64
N ALA A 301 10.79 9.95 -10.87
CA ALA A 301 12.03 9.52 -10.21
C ALA A 301 11.99 9.80 -8.71
N ASP A 302 11.43 10.94 -8.33
CA ASP A 302 11.32 11.41 -6.95
C ASP A 302 9.94 11.13 -6.35
N TRP A 303 9.82 11.30 -5.04
CA TRP A 303 8.59 11.03 -4.32
C TRP A 303 7.45 12.00 -4.72
N PRO A 304 6.20 11.52 -4.84
CA PRO A 304 5.82 10.12 -4.79
C PRO A 304 6.07 9.44 -6.13
N VAL A 305 6.82 8.33 -6.14
CA VAL A 305 7.18 7.63 -7.39
C VAL A 305 5.93 7.12 -8.14
N ILE A 306 5.00 6.54 -7.39
CA ILE A 306 3.65 6.20 -7.85
C ILE A 306 2.67 7.18 -7.17
N PRO A 307 1.70 7.75 -7.90
CA PRO A 307 0.71 8.67 -7.35
C PRO A 307 0.01 8.21 -6.06
N ARG A 308 -0.39 9.19 -5.22
CA ARG A 308 -1.02 8.96 -3.91
C ARG A 308 -2.51 9.34 -3.86
N CYS A 309 -3.05 9.86 -4.95
CA CYS A 309 -4.47 10.17 -5.08
C CYS A 309 -4.97 9.97 -6.51
N PHE A 310 -6.29 9.86 -6.63
CA PHE A 310 -7.04 9.79 -7.87
C PHE A 310 -7.70 11.14 -8.13
N ALA A 311 -7.49 11.67 -9.33
CA ALA A 311 -8.19 12.80 -9.90
C ALA A 311 -9.61 12.45 -10.36
N GLY A 312 -9.88 11.18 -10.70
CA GLY A 312 -11.20 10.65 -11.03
C GLY A 312 -11.86 9.89 -9.88
N THR A 313 -12.84 9.04 -10.22
CA THR A 313 -13.51 8.16 -9.26
C THR A 313 -12.95 6.74 -9.39
N PRO A 314 -12.21 6.22 -8.39
CA PRO A 314 -11.63 4.88 -8.48
C PRO A 314 -12.71 3.80 -8.51
N SER A 315 -12.51 2.79 -9.34
CA SER A 315 -13.34 1.60 -9.46
C SER A 315 -13.33 0.78 -8.17
N SER A 316 -14.50 0.29 -7.76
CA SER A 316 -14.64 -0.59 -6.61
C SER A 316 -13.93 -1.94 -6.80
N SER A 317 -13.65 -2.36 -8.05
CA SER A 317 -12.92 -3.59 -8.36
C SER A 317 -11.52 -3.66 -7.72
N PHE A 318 -10.88 -2.51 -7.48
CA PHE A 318 -9.61 -2.41 -6.76
C PHE A 318 -9.75 -2.55 -5.24
N THR A 319 -10.87 -2.12 -4.68
CA THR A 319 -11.11 -2.21 -3.23
C THR A 319 -11.40 -3.64 -2.77
N SER A 320 -11.95 -4.48 -3.65
CA SER A 320 -12.21 -5.91 -3.43
C SER A 320 -10.94 -6.76 -3.27
N MET A 321 -9.76 -6.22 -3.61
CA MET A 321 -8.47 -6.90 -3.44
C MET A 321 -7.94 -6.91 -2.01
N ARG A 322 -8.58 -6.17 -1.10
CA ARG A 322 -8.22 -6.23 0.32
C ARG A 322 -8.46 -7.66 0.82
N PRO A 323 -7.49 -8.30 1.49
CA PRO A 323 -7.74 -9.58 2.14
C PRO A 323 -8.96 -9.44 3.04
N GLY A 324 -10.03 -10.16 2.72
CA GLY A 324 -11.09 -10.41 3.68
C GLY A 324 -10.52 -11.14 4.91
N PRO A 325 -11.21 -11.14 6.06
CA PRO A 325 -10.82 -11.97 7.18
C PRO A 325 -10.62 -13.39 6.66
N GLN A 326 -9.42 -13.96 6.80
CA GLN A 326 -9.15 -15.34 6.42
C GLN A 326 -10.11 -16.23 7.19
N SER A 327 -11.19 -16.70 6.54
CA SER A 327 -11.90 -17.89 7.00
C SER A 327 -10.97 -19.07 6.72
N GLY A 328 -10.10 -19.36 7.69
CA GLY A 328 -9.23 -20.52 7.64
C GLY A 328 -10.05 -21.80 7.45
N PRO A 329 -9.50 -22.82 6.78
CA PRO A 329 -10.11 -24.14 6.77
C PRO A 329 -10.24 -24.62 8.22
N GLY A 330 -11.45 -24.99 8.62
CA GLY A 330 -11.74 -25.44 9.97
C GLY A 330 -10.82 -26.60 10.33
N ASP A 331 -10.12 -26.47 11.45
CA ASP A 331 -9.48 -27.62 12.06
C ASP A 331 -9.66 -27.66 13.57
N ARG A 332 -9.85 -28.89 14.00
CA ARG A 332 -10.47 -29.31 15.26
C ARG A 332 -9.52 -29.11 16.45
N GLY A 333 -10.11 -28.67 17.55
CA GLY A 333 -9.76 -28.84 18.97
C GLY A 333 -8.35 -29.31 19.40
N GLY A 334 -7.76 -28.56 20.34
CA GLY A 334 -6.74 -29.05 21.27
C GLY A 334 -6.23 -27.95 22.23
N PRO A 335 -6.28 -28.11 23.56
CA PRO A 335 -6.07 -27.02 24.52
C PRO A 335 -4.63 -26.92 25.07
N GLY A 336 -4.23 -25.68 25.39
CA GLY A 336 -3.33 -25.38 26.51
C GLY A 336 -1.85 -25.16 26.19
N GLY A 337 -1.31 -24.00 26.62
CA GLY A 337 0.12 -23.74 26.59
C GLY A 337 0.53 -22.30 26.88
N ASN A 338 0.34 -21.87 28.13
CA ASN A 338 0.89 -20.62 28.67
C ASN A 338 2.44 -20.66 28.64
N ARG A 339 3.10 -19.61 28.11
CA ARG A 339 4.48 -19.20 28.44
C ARG A 339 4.77 -17.82 27.86
N GLY A 340 4.96 -16.85 28.75
CA GLY A 340 5.43 -15.52 28.42
C GLY A 340 6.95 -15.47 28.29
N SER A 341 7.42 -14.52 27.48
CA SER A 341 8.76 -13.89 27.58
C SER A 341 8.67 -12.52 26.91
N ARG A 342 8.77 -11.44 27.69
CA ARG A 342 9.15 -10.12 27.19
C ARG A 342 10.67 -10.09 27.01
N PRO A 343 11.19 -9.40 26.00
CA PRO A 343 12.51 -8.80 26.11
C PRO A 343 12.40 -7.28 26.28
N ASP A 344 13.24 -6.79 27.18
CA ASP A 344 13.43 -5.41 27.59
C ASP A 344 13.73 -4.46 26.41
N GLY A 345 13.12 -3.28 26.45
CA GLY A 345 13.47 -2.16 25.58
C GLY A 345 14.69 -1.41 26.13
N PRO A 346 15.59 -0.89 25.28
CA PRO A 346 16.68 -0.03 25.75
C PRO A 346 16.17 1.39 26.11
N PRO A 347 16.84 2.07 27.05
CA PRO A 347 16.46 3.39 27.55
C PRO A 347 16.94 4.53 26.63
N ASN A 348 16.18 5.64 26.64
CA ASN A 348 16.53 7.06 26.35
C ASN A 348 17.61 7.32 25.27
N GLY A 349 17.33 8.04 24.19
CA GLY A 349 16.90 9.43 24.24
C GLY A 349 18.07 10.34 23.83
N ASP A 350 18.04 10.73 22.57
CA ASP A 350 18.42 12.04 22.02
C ASP A 350 19.87 12.53 22.16
N ARG A 351 20.70 12.11 21.20
CA ARG A 351 21.76 12.95 20.63
C ARG A 351 21.75 12.78 19.11
N PHE A 352 20.83 13.44 18.42
CA PHE A 352 20.85 13.46 16.96
C PHE A 352 21.95 14.42 16.51
N GLY A 353 22.91 13.87 15.76
CA GLY A 353 23.95 14.62 15.07
C GLY A 353 23.37 15.47 13.94
N ARG A 354 24.25 16.19 13.23
CA ARG A 354 23.85 17.00 12.08
C ARG A 354 23.17 16.13 11.01
N PRO A 355 22.14 16.64 10.33
CA PRO A 355 21.42 15.90 9.29
C PRO A 355 22.39 15.44 8.19
N PRO A 356 22.16 14.26 7.59
CA PRO A 356 22.96 13.80 6.47
C PRO A 356 22.86 14.79 5.30
N PRO A 357 23.94 14.94 4.50
CA PRO A 357 23.91 15.78 3.31
C PRO A 357 22.84 15.30 2.32
N ARG A 358 22.06 16.28 1.83
CA ARG A 358 20.93 16.14 0.92
C ARG A 358 21.41 15.51 -0.41
N PHE A 359 20.70 14.51 -0.94
CA PHE A 359 20.87 13.99 -2.31
C PHE A 359 19.80 14.55 -3.22
#